data_AF-A0A950H4Z3-F1
#
_entry.id   AF-A0A950H4Z3-F1
#
_cell.length_a   1.000
_cell.length_b   1.000
_cell.length_c   1.000
_cell.angle_alpha   90.00
_cell.angle_beta   90.00
_cell.angle_gamma   90.00
#
_symmetry.space_group_name_H-M   'P 1'
#
loop_
_entity.id
_entity.type
_entity.pdbx_description
1 polymer ?
#
loop_
_entity_poly.entity_id
_entity_poly.type
_entity_poly.pdbx_seq_one_letter_code
_entity_poly.pdbx_strand_id
1 'polypeptide(L)'
;MTAALGGAGLKLREDTAMKRAPRGFEDVADPMIAAALRNKSFVCSRPVPSERIATPALVDDICAFAGEAKPLLEWGWSAVVDVRQ
;
A
#
# COMPACT_ATOMS: atom_id res chain seq x y z
N MET A 1 7.31 1.90 -6.41
CA MET A 1 6.09 2.07 -5.60
C MET A 1 6.43 2.42 -4.14
N THR A 2 7.04 1.54 -3.35
CA THR A 2 7.35 1.79 -1.92
C THR A 2 8.22 3.04 -1.68
N ALA A 3 9.24 3.28 -2.50
CA ALA A 3 10.05 4.50 -2.44
C ALA A 3 9.25 5.78 -2.72
N ALA A 4 8.31 5.73 -3.67
CA ALA A 4 7.46 6.87 -4.01
C ALA A 4 6.47 7.19 -2.87
N LEU A 5 5.89 6.16 -2.24
CA LEU A 5 5.08 6.33 -1.03
C LEU A 5 5.91 6.94 0.11
N GLY A 6 7.13 6.44 0.31
CA GLY A 6 8.05 6.96 1.32
C GLY A 6 8.38 8.44 1.13
N GLY A 7 8.56 8.89 -0.11
CA GLY A 7 8.76 10.31 -0.45
C GLY A 7 7.58 11.21 -0.07
N ALA A 8 6.35 10.68 -0.08
CA ALA A 8 5.13 11.37 0.36
C ALA A 8 4.80 11.15 1.85
N GLY A 9 5.71 10.55 2.62
CA GLY A 9 5.48 10.20 4.03
C GLY A 9 4.42 9.10 4.24
N LEU A 10 4.02 8.40 3.19
CA LEU A 10 3.09 7.27 3.25
C LEU A 10 3.84 5.96 3.47
N LYS A 11 3.28 5.09 4.30
CA LYS A 11 3.82 3.75 4.58
C LYS A 11 2.74 2.70 4.38
N LEU A 12 3.18 1.52 3.95
CA LEU A 12 2.31 0.35 3.94
C LEU A 12 2.04 -0.08 5.39
N ARG A 13 0.78 -0.39 5.68
CA ARG A 13 0.39 -0.94 6.96
C ARG A 13 0.71 -2.43 6.98
N GLU A 14 1.18 -2.91 8.13
CA GLU A 14 1.55 -4.31 8.36
C GLU A 14 0.51 -5.04 9.23
N ASP A 15 -0.55 -4.36 9.65
CA ASP A 15 -1.54 -4.89 10.59
C ASP A 15 -2.43 -6.00 10.01
N THR A 16 -2.47 -6.12 8.69
CA THR A 16 -3.18 -7.19 7.97
C THR A 16 -2.29 -8.36 7.57
N ALA A 17 -1.00 -8.32 7.90
CA ALA A 17 -0.03 -9.35 7.54
C ALA A 17 -0.30 -10.68 8.27
N MET A 18 -0.13 -11.79 7.55
CA MET A 18 -0.19 -13.13 8.12
C MET A 18 1.01 -13.41 9.00
N LYS A 19 0.81 -14.14 10.11
CA LYS A 19 1.93 -14.60 10.95
C LYS A 19 2.76 -15.71 10.29
N ARG A 20 2.12 -16.53 9.45
CA ARG A 20 2.74 -17.68 8.75
C ARG A 20 2.73 -17.45 7.24
N ALA A 21 3.63 -18.13 6.53
CA ALA A 21 3.60 -18.17 5.07
C ALA A 21 2.25 -18.68 4.56
N PRO A 22 1.73 -18.13 3.44
CA PRO A 22 0.60 -18.71 2.74
C PRO A 22 0.90 -20.15 2.30
N ARG A 23 -0.15 -20.99 2.20
CA ARG A 23 -0.01 -22.37 1.73
C ARG A 23 0.56 -22.40 0.30
N GLY A 24 1.56 -23.23 0.06
CA GLY A 24 2.24 -23.35 -1.23
C GLY A 24 3.42 -22.40 -1.43
N PHE A 25 3.79 -21.62 -0.40
CA PHE A 25 4.92 -20.68 -0.41
C PHE A 25 5.87 -20.92 0.79
N GLU A 26 5.83 -22.12 1.39
CA GLU A 26 6.63 -22.48 2.55
C GLU A 26 8.14 -22.47 2.27
N ASP A 27 8.55 -22.77 1.03
CA ASP A 27 9.95 -22.88 0.61
C ASP A 27 10.59 -21.53 0.21
N VAL A 28 9.83 -20.42 0.29
CA VAL A 28 10.37 -19.09 -0.03
C VAL A 28 11.31 -18.64 1.10
N ALA A 29 12.61 -18.86 0.89
CA ALA A 29 13.65 -18.54 1.86
C ALA A 29 14.04 -17.05 1.89
N ASP A 30 13.75 -16.30 0.83
CA ASP A 30 14.04 -14.86 0.80
C ASP A 30 13.15 -14.13 1.82
N PRO A 31 13.73 -13.49 2.85
CA PRO A 31 12.95 -12.88 3.93
C PRO A 31 12.12 -11.68 3.47
N MET A 32 12.55 -10.94 2.44
CA MET A 32 11.78 -9.82 1.91
C MET A 32 10.58 -10.32 1.11
N ILE A 33 10.78 -11.35 0.28
CA ILE A 33 9.69 -11.95 -0.50
C ILE A 33 8.70 -12.64 0.45
N ALA A 34 9.18 -13.38 1.45
CA ALA A 34 8.34 -14.02 2.45
C ALA A 34 7.54 -12.99 3.28
N ALA A 35 8.11 -11.82 3.58
CA ALA A 35 7.38 -10.72 4.22
C ALA A 35 6.28 -10.17 3.30
N ALA A 36 6.59 -9.93 2.01
CA ALA A 36 5.61 -9.45 1.05
C ALA A 36 4.46 -10.44 0.81
N LEU A 37 4.76 -11.75 0.71
CA LEU A 37 3.76 -12.81 0.53
C LEU A 37 2.79 -12.95 1.71
N ARG A 38 3.22 -12.56 2.91
CA ARG A 38 2.35 -12.57 4.10
C ARG A 38 1.33 -11.44 4.07
N ASN A 39 1.52 -10.40 3.26
CA ASN A 39 0.56 -9.31 3.15
C ASN A 39 -0.66 -9.75 2.33
N LYS A 40 -1.81 -9.86 3.00
CA LYS A 40 -3.10 -10.12 2.34
C LYS A 40 -3.62 -8.91 1.57
N SER A 41 -3.22 -7.73 2.01
CA SER A 41 -3.62 -6.46 1.42
C SER A 41 -2.46 -5.48 1.55
N PHE A 42 -2.31 -4.61 0.55
CA PHE A 42 -1.37 -3.51 0.57
C PHE A 42 -2.16 -2.23 0.80
N VAL A 43 -2.08 -1.69 2.02
CA VAL A 43 -2.89 -0.54 2.45
C VAL A 43 -1.95 0.56 2.92
N CYS A 44 -2.21 1.81 2.54
CA CYS A 44 -1.61 2.98 3.15
C CYS A 44 -2.71 3.90 3.71
N SER A 45 -2.39 4.66 4.75
CA SER A 45 -3.35 5.56 5.39
C SER A 45 -2.64 6.80 5.91
N ARG A 46 -3.34 7.92 5.87
CA ARG A 46 -2.92 9.17 6.50
C ARG A 46 -3.98 9.61 7.52
N PRO A 47 -3.60 9.85 8.79
CA PRO A 47 -4.51 10.49 9.74
C PRO A 47 -4.93 11.87 9.24
N VAL A 48 -6.22 12.16 9.27
CA VAL A 48 -6.76 13.48 8.96
C VAL A 48 -6.76 14.31 10.25
N PRO A 49 -6.11 15.48 10.29
CA PRO A 49 -6.14 16.36 11.47
C PRO A 49 -7.57 16.83 11.77
N SER A 50 -7.94 16.89 13.06
CA SER A 50 -9.28 17.31 13.50
C SER A 50 -9.69 18.68 12.96
N GLU A 51 -8.71 19.58 12.86
CA GLU A 51 -8.91 20.97 12.43
C GLU A 51 -9.28 21.06 10.94
N ARG A 52 -8.94 20.02 10.16
CA ARG A 52 -9.22 19.97 8.71
C ARG A 52 -10.63 19.47 8.43
N ILE A 53 -11.19 18.60 9.27
CA ILE A 53 -12.42 17.82 9.00
C ILE A 53 -13.62 18.71 8.65
N ALA A 54 -13.80 19.81 9.37
CA ALA A 54 -14.95 20.72 9.19
C ALA A 54 -14.64 21.87 8.23
N THR A 55 -13.59 21.76 7.41
CA THR A 55 -13.14 22.84 6.53
C THR A 55 -13.09 22.39 5.08
N PRO A 56 -13.29 23.31 4.11
CA PRO A 56 -13.12 22.99 2.69
C PRO A 56 -11.73 22.46 2.33
N ALA A 57 -10.70 22.79 3.13
CA ALA A 57 -9.33 22.32 2.93
C ALA A 57 -9.17 20.80 3.04
N LEU A 58 -10.14 20.09 3.62
CA LEU A 58 -10.18 18.63 3.61
C LEU A 58 -10.17 18.06 2.18
N VAL A 59 -10.82 18.74 1.23
CA VAL A 59 -10.87 18.28 -0.16
C VAL A 59 -9.47 18.28 -0.78
N ASP A 60 -8.69 19.31 -0.52
CA ASP A 60 -7.30 19.41 -1.00
C ASP A 60 -6.43 18.30 -0.40
N ASP A 61 -6.60 18.03 0.90
CA ASP A 61 -5.87 16.95 1.59
C ASP A 61 -6.22 15.57 1.00
N ILE A 62 -7.50 15.32 0.65
CA ILE A 62 -7.94 14.07 -0.01
C ILE A 62 -7.37 13.95 -1.42
N CYS A 63 -7.43 15.02 -2.21
CA CYS A 63 -6.88 15.03 -3.57
C CYS A 63 -5.36 14.79 -3.57
N ALA A 64 -4.64 15.45 -2.66
CA ALA A 64 -3.20 15.24 -2.47
C ALA A 64 -2.91 13.78 -2.09
N PHE A 65 -3.62 13.23 -1.10
CA PHE A 65 -3.47 11.83 -0.71
C PHE A 65 -3.74 10.87 -1.87
N ALA A 66 -4.79 11.10 -2.67
CA ALA A 66 -5.10 10.26 -3.83
C ALA A 66 -3.96 10.28 -4.88
N GLY A 67 -3.38 11.45 -5.15
CA GLY A 67 -2.22 11.58 -6.04
C GLY A 67 -0.97 10.87 -5.51
N GLU A 68 -0.70 11.01 -4.22
CA GLU A 68 0.46 10.41 -3.57
C GLU A 68 0.31 8.88 -3.40
N ALA A 69 -0.91 8.38 -3.25
CA ALA A 69 -1.23 6.95 -3.19
C ALA A 69 -1.32 6.29 -4.58
N LYS A 70 -1.44 7.06 -5.67
CA LYS A 70 -1.54 6.56 -7.05
C LYS A 70 -0.48 5.51 -7.42
N PRO A 71 0.81 5.64 -7.05
CA PRO A 71 1.81 4.62 -7.37
C PRO A 71 1.52 3.23 -6.78
N LEU A 72 0.77 3.16 -5.66
CA LEU A 72 0.32 1.88 -5.09
C LEU A 72 -0.75 1.24 -5.97
N LEU A 73 -1.70 2.04 -6.46
CA LEU A 73 -2.77 1.56 -7.33
C LEU A 73 -2.23 1.12 -8.69
N GLU A 74 -1.35 1.90 -9.31
CA GLU A 74 -0.71 1.57 -10.59
C GLU A 74 0.07 0.25 -10.51
N TRP A 75 0.82 0.05 -9.43
CA TRP A 75 1.50 -1.23 -9.19
C TRP A 75 0.51 -2.38 -9.07
N GLY A 76 -0.56 -2.22 -8.28
CA GLY A 76 -1.59 -3.25 -8.10
C GLY A 76 -2.29 -3.61 -9.41
N TRP A 77 -2.65 -2.61 -10.21
CA TRP A 77 -3.26 -2.83 -11.53
C TRP A 77 -2.31 -3.54 -12.48
N SER A 78 -1.02 -3.18 -12.50
CA SER A 78 -0.02 -3.83 -13.34
C SER A 78 0.15 -5.33 -13.02
N ALA A 79 -0.12 -5.73 -11.78
CA ALA A 79 -0.02 -7.14 -11.37
C ALA A 79 -1.23 -8.00 -11.81
N VAL A 80 -2.38 -7.37 -12.08
CA VAL A 80 -3.62 -8.06 -12.50
C VAL A 80 -3.74 -8.13 -14.03
N VAL A 81 -3.00 -7.29 -14.76
CA VAL A 81 -2.91 -7.39 -16.22
C VAL A 81 -2.22 -8.71 -16.56
N ASP A 82 -2.97 -9.68 -17.08
CA ASP A 82 -2.41 -10.90 -17.63
C ASP A 82 -1.63 -10.56 -18.91
N VAL A 83 -0.30 -10.55 -18.82
CA VAL A 83 0.61 -10.23 -19.93
C VAL A 83 1.09 -11.48 -20.68
N ARG A 84 0.48 -12.65 -20.46
CA ARG A 84 0.82 -13.87 -21.24
C ARG A 84 0.47 -13.65 -22.71
N GLN A 85 1.47 -13.32 -23.52
CA GLN A 85 1.48 -13.44 -24.98
C GLN A 85 2.19 -14.72 -25.40
#